data_AF-A0A963UWI7-F1
#
_entry.id   AF-A0A963UWI7-F1
#
_cell.length_a   1.000
_cell.length_b   1.000
_cell.length_c   1.000
_cell.angle_alpha   90.00
_cell.angle_beta   90.00
_cell.angle_gamma   90.00
#
_symmetry.space_group_name_H-M   'P 1'
#
loop_
_entity.id
_entity.type
_entity.pdbx_description
1 polymer ?
#
loop_
_entity_poly.entity_id
_entity_poly.type
_entity_poly.pdbx_seq_one_letter_code
_entity_poly.pdbx_strand_id
1 'polypeptide(L)'
;MADLKRTVLYDLHIALGGKMVPFAGYEMPVQYPMGVLKEHLHTRAQAGLFDVSHMGQVILRPKSGDAADAARAFEALMPVDVLGLAEGRQRYGLFTNEAGGILDDLMFA
;
A
#
# COMPACT_ATOMS: atom_id res chain seq x y z
N MET A 1 -21.96 -7.94 -12.27
CA MET A 1 -21.00 -7.54 -11.22
C MET A 1 -19.67 -8.13 -11.63
N ALA A 2 -18.60 -7.34 -11.68
CA ALA A 2 -17.28 -7.89 -11.99
C ALA A 2 -16.86 -8.84 -10.86
N ASP A 3 -16.24 -9.97 -11.20
CA ASP A 3 -15.69 -10.89 -10.21
C ASP A 3 -14.60 -10.18 -9.40
N LEU A 4 -14.68 -10.28 -8.07
CA LEU A 4 -13.70 -9.69 -7.17
C LEU A 4 -12.38 -10.45 -7.26
N LYS A 5 -11.27 -9.72 -7.19
CA LYS A 5 -9.93 -10.32 -7.13
C LYS A 5 -9.69 -10.94 -5.75
N ARG A 6 -8.77 -11.89 -5.67
CA ARG A 6 -8.34 -12.53 -4.42
C ARG A 6 -6.83 -12.37 -4.23
N THR A 7 -6.39 -12.17 -3.00
CA THR A 7 -4.96 -12.24 -2.66
C THR A 7 -4.51 -13.71 -2.60
N VAL A 8 -3.20 -13.94 -2.62
CA VAL A 8 -2.62 -15.29 -2.46
C VAL A 8 -3.00 -15.92 -1.11
N LEU A 9 -3.33 -15.10 -0.11
CA LEU A 9 -3.69 -15.55 1.25
C LEU A 9 -5.20 -15.75 1.43
N TYR A 10 -6.02 -15.69 0.38
CA TYR A 10 -7.47 -15.81 0.48
C TYR A 10 -7.93 -17.08 1.23
N ASP A 11 -7.41 -18.26 0.86
CA ASP A 11 -7.80 -19.52 1.49
C ASP A 11 -7.39 -19.57 2.97
N LEU A 12 -6.27 -18.94 3.32
CA LEU A 12 -5.84 -18.80 4.72
C LEU A 12 -6.82 -17.91 5.50
N HIS A 13 -7.30 -16.83 4.91
CA HIS A 13 -8.31 -15.97 5.55
C HIS A 13 -9.60 -16.74 5.84
N ILE A 14 -10.09 -17.52 4.88
CA ILE A 14 -11.27 -18.37 5.06
C ILE A 14 -11.03 -19.39 6.19
N ALA A 15 -9.89 -20.07 6.19
CA ALA A 15 -9.54 -21.06 7.21
C ALA A 15 -9.46 -20.47 8.64
N LEU A 16 -9.04 -19.20 8.76
CA LEU A 16 -8.96 -18.47 10.03
C LEU A 16 -10.28 -17.79 10.43
N GLY A 17 -11.37 -17.99 9.67
CA GLY A 17 -12.68 -17.39 9.96
C GLY A 17 -12.76 -15.89 9.62
N GLY A 18 -11.95 -15.43 8.67
CA GLY A 18 -12.00 -14.06 8.16
C GLY A 18 -13.36 -13.76 7.51
N LYS A 19 -13.99 -12.65 7.93
CA LYS A 19 -15.22 -12.16 7.31
C LYS A 19 -14.87 -11.40 6.04
N MET A 20 -15.00 -12.06 4.89
CA MET A 20 -14.65 -11.48 3.59
C MET A 20 -15.68 -10.45 3.12
N VAL A 21 -15.21 -9.30 2.62
CA VAL A 21 -16.04 -8.23 2.05
C VAL A 21 -15.42 -7.66 0.76
N PRO A 22 -16.22 -7.04 -0.11
CA PRO A 22 -15.69 -6.29 -1.26
C PRO A 22 -14.94 -5.03 -0.78
N PHE A 23 -13.67 -4.92 -1.12
CA PHE A 23 -12.84 -3.74 -0.83
C PHE A 23 -11.87 -3.48 -1.98
N ALA A 24 -11.92 -2.27 -2.57
CA ALA A 24 -11.05 -1.86 -3.68
C ALA A 24 -10.96 -2.86 -4.86
N GLY A 25 -12.06 -3.60 -5.13
CA GLY A 25 -12.10 -4.62 -6.18
C GLY A 25 -11.54 -5.99 -5.78
N TYR A 26 -11.23 -6.21 -4.51
CA TYR A 26 -10.79 -7.49 -3.93
C TYR A 26 -11.78 -8.04 -2.89
N GLU A 27 -11.72 -9.35 -2.65
CA GLU A 27 -12.26 -9.97 -1.44
C GLU A 27 -11.23 -9.88 -0.30
N MET A 28 -11.50 -9.04 0.69
CA MET A 28 -10.59 -8.79 1.82
C MET A 28 -11.27 -9.10 3.17
N PRO A 29 -10.55 -9.62 4.18
CA PRO A 29 -11.10 -9.84 5.51
C PRO A 29 -11.29 -8.51 6.25
N VAL A 30 -12.53 -8.19 6.66
CA VAL A 30 -12.82 -6.98 7.46
C VAL A 30 -12.55 -7.18 8.96
N GLN A 31 -12.65 -8.42 9.44
CA GLN A 31 -12.32 -8.87 10.80
C GLN A 31 -12.26 -10.40 10.84
N TYR A 32 -11.72 -10.95 11.92
CA TYR A 32 -11.68 -12.37 12.29
C TYR A 32 -12.60 -12.63 13.51
N PRO A 33 -12.67 -13.87 14.06
CA PRO A 33 -13.56 -14.18 15.19
C PRO A 33 -13.33 -13.33 16.45
N MET A 34 -12.13 -12.76 16.60
CA MET A 34 -11.78 -11.84 17.68
C MET A 34 -12.61 -10.53 17.61
N GLY A 35 -12.92 -10.06 16.39
CA GLY A 35 -13.70 -8.86 16.12
C GLY A 35 -12.86 -7.58 16.12
N VAL A 36 -13.30 -6.57 15.35
CA VAL A 36 -12.52 -5.34 15.07
C VAL A 36 -11.95 -4.68 16.32
N LEU A 37 -12.74 -4.50 17.39
CA LEU A 37 -12.28 -3.79 18.58
C LEU A 37 -11.12 -4.50 19.28
N LYS A 38 -11.21 -5.83 19.41
CA LYS A 38 -10.17 -6.62 20.07
C LYS A 38 -8.93 -6.76 19.18
N GLU A 39 -9.09 -6.88 17.87
CA GLU A 39 -7.97 -6.86 16.90
C GLU A 39 -7.20 -5.54 16.94
N HIS A 40 -7.90 -4.41 17.03
CA HIS A 40 -7.30 -3.09 17.21
C HIS A 40 -6.48 -3.00 18.51
N LEU A 41 -7.07 -3.38 19.64
CA LEU A 41 -6.39 -3.37 20.93
C LEU A 41 -5.20 -4.32 20.96
N HIS A 42 -5.33 -5.50 20.34
CA HIS A 42 -4.24 -6.47 20.23
C HIS A 42 -3.07 -5.90 19.41
N THR A 43 -3.33 -5.23 18.29
CA THR A 43 -2.28 -4.59 17.49
C THR A 43 -1.55 -3.50 18.27
N ARG A 44 -2.24 -2.76 19.15
CA ARG A 44 -1.65 -1.72 20.00
C ARG A 44 -0.83 -2.28 21.16
N ALA A 45 -1.30 -3.37 21.76
CA ALA A 45 -0.71 -3.94 22.96
C ALA A 45 0.30 -5.06 22.68
N GLN A 46 0.24 -5.68 21.50
CA GLN A 46 0.99 -6.87 21.08
C GLN A 46 1.44 -6.70 19.61
N ALA A 47 1.13 -7.65 18.72
CA ALA A 47 1.46 -7.59 17.31
C ALA A 47 0.24 -7.98 16.45
N GLY A 48 -0.07 -7.18 15.43
CA GLY A 48 -1.08 -7.49 14.43
C GLY A 48 -0.44 -7.90 13.10
N LEU A 49 -1.01 -8.90 12.42
CA LEU A 49 -0.63 -9.28 11.06
C LEU A 49 -1.72 -8.84 10.08
N PHE A 50 -1.32 -8.15 9.02
CA PHE A 50 -2.23 -7.61 8.01
C PHE A 50 -1.84 -8.12 6.62
N ASP A 51 -2.81 -8.64 5.88
CA ASP A 51 -2.64 -8.90 4.45
C ASP A 51 -2.92 -7.61 3.67
N VAL A 52 -1.86 -6.94 3.25
CA VAL A 52 -1.92 -5.72 2.44
C VAL A 52 -1.54 -5.98 0.97
N SER A 53 -1.60 -7.24 0.52
CA SER A 53 -1.15 -7.65 -0.82
C SER A 53 -2.00 -7.12 -1.97
N HIS A 54 -3.14 -6.50 -1.66
CA HIS A 54 -3.98 -5.80 -2.64
C HIS A 54 -3.37 -4.43 -3.06
N MET A 55 -2.41 -3.89 -2.30
CA MET A 55 -1.71 -2.66 -2.65
C MET A 55 -0.79 -2.87 -3.85
N GLY A 56 -0.74 -1.88 -4.75
CA GLY A 56 0.16 -1.90 -5.90
C GLY A 56 1.61 -1.74 -5.49
N GLN A 57 2.51 -2.50 -6.12
CA GLN A 57 3.96 -2.33 -5.99
C GLN A 57 4.54 -2.02 -7.37
N VAL A 58 5.34 -0.96 -7.46
CA VAL A 58 5.97 -0.51 -8.70
C VAL A 58 7.46 -0.32 -8.45
N ILE A 59 8.29 -0.86 -9.36
CA ILE A 59 9.74 -0.64 -9.33
C ILE A 59 10.09 0.30 -10.49
N LEU A 60 10.52 1.51 -10.14
CA LEU A 60 11.02 2.48 -11.12
C LEU A 60 12.48 2.18 -11.45
N ARG A 61 12.79 2.09 -12.74
CA ARG A 61 14.16 1.85 -13.23
C ARG A 61 14.53 2.95 -14.23
N PRO A 62 15.65 3.66 -14.03
CA PRO A 62 16.10 4.67 -14.97
C PRO A 62 16.55 4.02 -16.28
N LYS A 63 16.20 4.64 -17.42
CA LYS A 63 16.72 4.22 -18.73
C LYS A 63 18.20 4.53 -18.90
N SER A 64 18.68 5.59 -18.25
CA SER A 64 20.07 6.02 -18.27
C SER A 64 21.00 5.14 -17.42
N GLY A 65 20.43 4.35 -16.51
CA GLY A 65 21.17 3.65 -15.47
C GLY A 65 21.49 4.50 -14.24
N ASP A 66 21.21 5.81 -14.26
CA ASP A 66 21.41 6.71 -13.12
C ASP A 66 20.11 6.85 -12.31
N ALA A 67 20.12 6.43 -11.05
CA ALA A 67 18.97 6.55 -10.15
C ALA A 67 18.56 8.01 -9.91
N ALA A 68 19.48 8.97 -10.02
CA ALA A 68 19.18 10.39 -9.89
C ALA A 68 18.19 10.87 -10.98
N ASP A 69 18.23 10.28 -12.18
CA ASP A 69 17.28 10.62 -13.24
C ASP A 69 15.88 10.10 -12.95
N ALA A 70 15.77 8.89 -12.39
CA ALA A 70 14.49 8.36 -11.92
C ALA A 70 13.94 9.20 -10.76
N ALA A 71 14.79 9.61 -9.81
CA ALA A 71 14.41 10.46 -8.70
C ALA A 71 13.84 11.80 -9.18
N ARG A 72 14.56 12.53 -10.05
CA ARG A 72 14.07 13.82 -10.60
C ARG A 72 12.76 13.67 -11.37
N ALA A 73 12.62 12.61 -12.17
CA ALA A 73 11.37 12.35 -12.88
C ALA A 73 10.21 12.05 -11.92
N PHE A 74 10.51 11.42 -10.78
CA PHE A 74 9.52 11.10 -9.77
C PHE A 74 9.11 12.32 -8.94
N GLU A 75 10.06 13.21 -8.60
CA GLU A 75 9.78 14.53 -7.98
C GLU A 75 8.82 15.38 -8.83
N ALA A 76 8.86 15.26 -10.16
CA ALA A 76 7.94 15.99 -11.02
C ALA A 76 6.46 15.60 -10.82
N LEU A 77 6.18 14.48 -10.16
CA LEU A 77 4.82 13.99 -9.90
C LEU A 77 4.30 14.34 -8.50
N MET A 78 5.17 14.81 -7.59
CA MET A 78 4.82 15.01 -6.18
C MET A 78 5.63 16.14 -5.54
N PRO A 79 5.06 16.88 -4.57
CA PRO A 79 5.76 17.96 -3.88
C PRO A 79 6.70 17.43 -2.78
N VAL A 80 7.59 16.50 -3.13
CA VAL A 80 8.48 15.81 -2.19
C VAL A 80 9.88 15.70 -2.80
N ASP A 81 10.92 15.97 -2.01
CA ASP A 81 12.31 15.72 -2.38
C ASP A 81 12.56 14.20 -2.42
N VAL A 82 12.82 13.64 -3.59
CA VAL A 82 13.16 12.23 -3.79
C VAL A 82 14.67 12.09 -3.93
N LEU A 83 15.33 13.04 -4.60
CA LEU A 83 16.77 12.99 -4.87
C LEU A 83 17.60 13.02 -3.58
N GLY A 84 17.13 13.74 -2.56
CA GLY A 84 17.72 13.79 -1.23
C GLY A 84 17.34 12.61 -0.32
N LEU A 85 16.57 11.62 -0.79
CA LEU A 85 16.27 10.43 0.00
C LEU A 85 17.48 9.47 -0.03
N ALA A 86 18.12 9.28 1.13
CA ALA A 86 19.23 8.36 1.28
C ALA A 86 18.79 6.90 1.16
N GLU A 87 19.70 6.03 0.70
CA GLU A 87 19.45 4.59 0.59
C GLU A 87 18.98 3.96 1.91
N GLY A 88 18.04 3.02 1.83
CA GLY A 88 17.44 2.34 2.98
C GLY A 88 16.48 3.21 3.79
N ARG A 89 16.15 4.41 3.31
CA ARG A 89 15.12 5.28 3.89
C ARG A 89 13.86 5.22 3.05
N GLN A 90 12.72 5.42 3.71
CA GLN A 90 11.42 5.50 3.07
C GLN A 90 10.78 6.86 3.36
N ARG A 91 10.01 7.38 2.41
CA ARG A 91 9.28 8.65 2.54
C ARG A 91 7.84 8.47 2.07
N TYR A 92 6.94 9.19 2.71
CA TYR A 92 5.54 9.29 2.30
C TYR A 92 5.41 10.43 1.28
N GLY A 93 4.69 10.18 0.20
CA GLY A 93 4.43 11.14 -0.87
C GLY A 93 2.97 11.18 -1.27
N LEU A 94 2.64 12.23 -2.02
CA LEU A 94 1.30 12.47 -2.55
C LEU A 94 1.44 12.77 -4.04
N PHE A 95 0.79 11.99 -4.89
CA PHE A 95 0.65 12.39 -6.27
C PHE A 95 -0.36 13.52 -6.36
N THR A 96 0.03 14.61 -7.01
CA THR A 96 -0.83 15.79 -7.20
C THR A 96 -1.20 15.95 -8.66
N ASN A 97 -2.43 16.39 -8.92
CA ASN A 97 -2.82 16.85 -10.24
C ASN A 97 -2.44 18.33 -10.45
N GLU A 98 -2.65 18.85 -11.66
CA GLU A 98 -2.34 20.23 -12.07
C GLU A 98 -3.04 21.31 -11.22
N ALA A 99 -4.15 20.98 -10.56
CA ALA A 99 -4.88 21.89 -9.67
C ALA A 99 -4.43 21.78 -8.20
N GLY A 100 -3.43 20.95 -7.90
CA GLY A 100 -2.96 20.67 -6.54
C GLY A 100 -3.84 19.70 -5.75
N GLY A 101 -4.82 19.06 -6.38
CA GLY A 101 -5.62 18.00 -5.77
C GLY A 101 -4.84 16.69 -5.66
N ILE A 102 -5.10 15.90 -4.62
CA ILE A 102 -4.45 14.61 -4.40
C ILE A 102 -5.09 13.55 -5.30
N LEU A 103 -4.26 12.86 -6.07
CA LEU A 103 -4.65 11.71 -6.89
C LEU A 103 -4.51 10.40 -6.13
N ASP A 104 -3.41 10.24 -5.41
CA ASP A 104 -3.12 9.06 -4.59
C ASP A 104 -2.01 9.38 -3.58
N ASP A 105 -1.86 8.54 -2.57
CA ASP A 105 -0.75 8.57 -1.64
C ASP A 105 0.10 7.31 -1.71
N LEU A 106 1.38 7.43 -1.36
CA LEU A 106 2.31 6.31 -1.47
C LEU A 106 3.49 6.41 -0.52
N MET A 107 4.07 5.25 -0.23
CA MET A 107 5.40 5.15 0.34
C MET A 107 6.39 4.76 -0.75
N PHE A 108 7.55 5.41 -0.78
CA PHE A 108 8.64 5.07 -1.69
C PHE A 108 9.98 5.06 -0.96
N ALA A 109 10.92 4.28 -1.49
CA ALA A 109 12.27 4.07 -0.97
C ALA A 109 13.28 4.00 -2.12
#